data_AF-A0A967MGM6-F1
#
_entry.id   AF-A0A967MGM6-F1
#
_cell.length_a   1.000
_cell.length_b   1.000
_cell.length_c   1.000
_cell.angle_alpha   90.00
_cell.angle_beta   90.00
_cell.angle_gamma   90.00
#
_symmetry.space_group_name_H-M   'P 1'
#
loop_
_entity.id
_entity.type
_entity.pdbx_description
1 polymer ?
#
loop_
_entity_poly.entity_id
_entity_poly.type
_entity_poly.pdbx_seq_one_letter_code
_entity_poly.pdbx_strand_id
1 'polypeptide(L)'
;MRVRVDNSRPLAYGMPQDLDVFFNNSPVMRMQPAPASAGLTPVAWFESDRPLRSGWAWGQHRLQGGLAIAEAKVGQGNLFLFGPEITNRGQPHGTFKFLFNGIYLAGVRTQTRLIP
;
A
#
# COMPACT_ATOMS: atom_id res chain seq x y z
N MET A 1 7.06 -2.44 -11.31
CA MET A 1 6.18 -1.28 -11.62
C MET A 1 6.44 -0.19 -10.61
N ARG A 2 6.39 1.09 -10.99
CA ARG A 2 6.51 2.21 -10.05
C ARG A 2 5.14 2.57 -9.46
N VAL A 3 5.13 2.78 -8.15
CA VAL A 3 4.01 3.34 -7.39
C VAL A 3 4.46 4.60 -6.67
N ARG A 4 3.50 5.48 -6.42
CA ARG A 4 3.60 6.58 -5.47
C ARG A 4 3.27 6.05 -4.08
N VAL A 5 3.99 6.52 -3.06
CA VAL A 5 3.83 6.10 -1.67
C VAL A 5 3.61 7.33 -0.80
N ASP A 6 2.57 7.31 0.02
CA ASP A 6 2.43 8.26 1.13
C ASP A 6 3.28 7.76 2.31
N ASN A 7 4.52 8.24 2.38
CA ASN A 7 5.48 7.87 3.42
C ASN A 7 5.27 8.60 4.75
N SER A 8 4.23 9.45 4.86
CA SER A 8 3.78 9.99 6.15
C SER A 8 2.98 8.97 6.96
N ARG A 9 2.48 7.91 6.31
CA ARG A 9 1.76 6.81 6.97
C ARG A 9 2.73 5.92 7.75
N PRO A 10 2.38 5.47 8.97
CA PRO A 10 3.22 4.55 9.73
C PRO A 10 3.55 3.26 8.99
N LEU A 11 2.61 2.72 8.19
CA LEU A 11 2.83 1.51 7.40
C LEU A 11 3.96 1.69 6.36
N ALA A 12 4.14 2.91 5.85
CA ALA A 12 5.13 3.25 4.85
C ALA A 12 6.35 4.00 5.42
N TYR A 13 6.52 4.02 6.74
CA TYR A 13 7.61 4.74 7.39
C TYR A 13 8.98 4.30 6.86
N GLY A 14 9.82 5.31 6.54
CA GLY A 14 11.18 5.10 6.05
C GLY A 14 11.28 4.58 4.61
N MET A 15 10.21 4.74 3.81
CA MET A 15 10.21 4.42 2.38
C MET A 15 10.27 5.67 1.50
N PRO A 16 10.82 5.54 0.28
CA PRO A 16 10.82 6.63 -0.68
C PRO A 16 9.40 6.90 -1.18
N GLN A 17 9.19 8.13 -1.63
CA GLN A 17 7.91 8.57 -2.17
C GLN A 17 7.59 7.90 -3.52
N ASP A 18 8.60 7.58 -4.32
CA ASP A 18 8.46 6.77 -5.54
C ASP A 18 9.16 5.43 -5.31
N LEU A 19 8.41 4.33 -5.45
CA LEU A 19 8.88 2.99 -5.13
C LEU A 19 8.61 2.02 -6.28
N ASP A 20 9.58 1.18 -6.58
CA ASP A 20 9.40 0.07 -7.52
C ASP A 20 8.95 -1.19 -6.79
N VAL A 21 7.83 -1.75 -7.23
CA VAL A 21 7.21 -2.94 -6.66
C VAL A 21 7.23 -4.09 -7.67
N PHE A 22 7.34 -5.31 -7.14
CA PHE A 22 7.15 -6.52 -7.94
C PHE A 22 5.66 -6.71 -8.20
N PHE A 23 5.30 -6.83 -9.48
CA PHE A 23 3.92 -6.92 -9.93
C PHE A 23 3.81 -8.00 -10.99
N ASN A 24 2.94 -8.97 -10.76
CA ASN A 24 2.68 -10.06 -11.67
C ASN A 24 1.18 -10.37 -11.66
N ASN A 25 0.43 -9.70 -12.55
CA ASN A 25 -1.04 -9.74 -12.57
C ASN A 25 -1.66 -9.58 -11.17
N SER A 26 -1.00 -8.78 -10.32
CA SER A 26 -1.35 -8.68 -8.92
C SER A 26 -2.60 -7.81 -8.74
N PRO A 27 -3.39 -8.01 -7.67
CA PRO A 27 -4.59 -7.22 -7.43
C PRO A 27 -4.31 -5.72 -7.34
N VAL A 28 -5.17 -4.92 -7.95
CA VAL A 28 -5.19 -3.46 -7.81
C VAL A 28 -6.59 -3.04 -7.40
N MET A 29 -6.66 -2.24 -6.35
CA MET A 29 -7.92 -1.84 -5.73
C MET A 29 -8.35 -0.46 -6.25
N ARG A 30 -9.64 -0.21 -6.30
CA ARG A 30 -10.18 1.13 -6.52
C ARG A 30 -11.15 1.48 -5.40
N MET A 31 -11.06 2.71 -4.91
CA MET A 31 -12.06 3.23 -3.99
C MET A 31 -13.36 3.43 -4.75
N GLN A 32 -14.43 2.80 -4.28
CA GLN A 32 -15.77 3.11 -4.77
C GLN A 32 -16.17 4.50 -4.23
N PRO A 33 -16.99 5.27 -4.96
CA PRO A 33 -17.60 6.47 -4.42
C PRO A 33 -18.58 6.07 -3.31
N ALA A 34 -18.08 5.96 -2.09
CA ALA A 34 -18.83 5.68 -0.88
C ALA A 34 -18.59 6.83 0.11
N PRO A 35 -19.53 7.09 1.03
CA PRO A 35 -19.29 8.04 2.11
C PRO A 35 -18.01 7.66 2.87
N ALA A 36 -17.25 8.68 3.31
CA ALA A 36 -15.91 8.55 3.90
C ALA A 36 -15.78 7.57 5.08
N SER A 37 -16.89 7.05 5.59
CA SER A 37 -17.00 6.08 6.69
C SER A 37 -16.55 4.66 6.36
N ALA A 38 -16.24 4.31 5.10
CA ALA A 38 -15.85 2.93 4.71
C ALA A 38 -14.33 2.61 4.84
N GLY A 39 -13.52 3.52 5.39
CA GLY A 39 -12.33 3.14 6.14
C GLY A 39 -11.07 2.71 5.39
N LEU A 40 -11.05 2.65 4.05
CA LEU A 40 -9.79 2.45 3.31
C LEU A 40 -8.99 3.76 3.23
N THR A 41 -7.76 3.72 3.70
CA THR A 41 -6.75 4.77 3.55
C THR A 41 -5.72 4.31 2.53
N PRO A 42 -5.52 5.03 1.41
CA PRO A 42 -4.45 4.78 0.47
C PRO A 42 -3.08 4.86 1.12
N VAL A 43 -2.17 3.94 0.78
CA VAL A 43 -0.77 3.98 1.20
C VAL A 43 0.17 4.01 0.00
N ALA A 44 -0.15 3.24 -1.06
CA ALA A 44 0.55 3.33 -2.33
C ALA A 44 -0.40 3.16 -3.52
N TRP A 45 -0.16 3.90 -4.60
CA TRP A 45 -0.99 3.89 -5.81
C TRP A 45 -0.18 4.09 -7.09
N PHE A 46 -0.73 3.66 -8.22
CA PHE A 46 -0.14 3.91 -9.53
C PHE A 46 -0.54 5.32 -10.00
N GLU A 47 0.35 6.29 -9.84
CA GLU A 47 0.09 7.70 -10.20
C GLU A 47 0.09 7.95 -11.71
N SER A 48 0.91 7.21 -12.46
CA SER A 48 1.10 7.36 -13.90
C SER A 48 0.37 6.27 -14.70
N ASP A 49 0.01 6.59 -15.94
CA ASP A 49 -0.45 5.66 -16.98
C ASP A 49 0.68 4.76 -17.55
N ARG A 50 1.94 5.07 -17.22
CA ARG A 50 3.13 4.32 -17.65
C ARG A 50 3.99 3.88 -16.45
N PRO A 51 3.46 3.04 -15.53
CA PRO A 51 4.18 2.62 -14.34
C PRO A 51 5.28 1.57 -14.61
N LEU A 52 5.41 1.03 -15.83
CA LEU A 52 6.42 0.04 -16.13
C LEU A 52 7.83 0.63 -16.02
N ARG A 53 8.69 -0.05 -15.26
CA ARG A 53 10.11 0.32 -15.08
C ARG A 53 11.05 -0.68 -15.74
N SER A 54 10.67 -1.95 -15.72
CA SER A 54 11.39 -3.05 -16.37
C SER A 54 10.43 -4.23 -16.59
N GLY A 55 10.74 -5.06 -17.58
CA GLY A 55 9.92 -6.20 -17.98
C GLY A 55 8.91 -5.83 -19.06
N TRP A 56 7.72 -6.44 -18.99
CA TRP A 56 6.68 -6.29 -20.00
C TRP A 56 5.32 -6.03 -19.35
N ALA A 57 4.54 -5.08 -19.91
CA ALA A 57 3.20 -4.79 -19.41
C ALA A 57 2.23 -4.31 -20.50
N TRP A 58 1.42 -5.24 -21.00
CA TRP A 58 0.25 -4.91 -21.81
C TRP A 58 -0.80 -4.24 -20.93
N GLY A 59 -1.36 -3.11 -21.37
CA GLY A 59 -2.50 -2.47 -20.70
C GLY A 59 -2.17 -1.75 -19.38
N GLN A 60 -0.90 -1.43 -19.11
CA GLN A 60 -0.46 -0.76 -17.87
C GLN A 60 -1.20 0.57 -17.55
N HIS A 61 -1.72 1.27 -18.58
CA HIS A 61 -2.53 2.48 -18.42
C HIS A 61 -3.78 2.25 -17.55
N ARG A 62 -4.31 1.03 -17.51
CA ARG A 62 -5.48 0.68 -16.68
C ARG A 62 -5.18 0.72 -15.19
N LEU A 63 -3.90 0.70 -14.81
CA LEU A 63 -3.49 0.75 -13.41
C LEU A 63 -3.57 2.16 -12.84
N GLN A 64 -3.54 3.21 -13.68
CA GLN A 64 -3.53 4.60 -13.23
C GLN A 64 -4.68 4.91 -12.26
N GLY A 65 -4.35 5.57 -11.15
CA GLY A 65 -5.25 5.88 -10.05
C GLY A 65 -5.63 4.68 -9.16
N GLY A 66 -5.19 3.47 -9.52
CA GLY A 66 -5.42 2.25 -8.75
C GLY A 66 -4.52 2.17 -7.52
N LEU A 67 -5.09 1.74 -6.40
CA LEU A 67 -4.37 1.50 -5.16
C LEU A 67 -3.62 0.17 -5.25
N ALA A 68 -2.31 0.24 -5.03
CA ALA A 68 -1.45 -0.93 -4.88
C ALA A 68 -1.43 -1.41 -3.42
N ILE A 69 -1.42 -0.47 -2.46
CA ILE A 69 -1.39 -0.77 -1.03
C ILE A 69 -2.36 0.17 -0.31
N ALA A 70 -3.14 -0.37 0.62
CA ALA A 70 -4.07 0.39 1.44
C ALA A 70 -4.15 -0.21 2.84
N GLU A 71 -4.67 0.57 3.78
CA GLU A 71 -4.97 0.13 5.13
C GLU A 71 -6.38 0.50 5.54
N ALA A 72 -6.98 -0.25 6.46
CA ALA A 72 -8.30 0.05 6.98
C ALA A 72 -8.46 -0.35 8.45
N LYS A 73 -9.38 0.32 9.14
CA LYS A 73 -9.86 -0.14 10.45
C LYS A 73 -10.97 -1.16 10.24
N VAL A 74 -10.81 -2.35 10.82
CA VAL A 74 -11.79 -3.44 10.74
C VAL A 74 -12.04 -3.94 12.16
N GLY A 75 -13.24 -3.66 12.69
CA GLY A 75 -13.54 -3.90 14.09
C GLY A 75 -12.56 -3.16 15.01
N GLN A 76 -11.89 -3.88 15.89
CA GLN A 76 -10.86 -3.34 16.79
C GLN A 76 -9.44 -3.40 16.21
N GLY A 77 -9.27 -3.94 14.99
CA GLY A 77 -7.98 -4.20 14.37
C GLY A 77 -7.66 -3.29 13.19
N ASN A 78 -6.46 -3.49 12.65
CA ASN A 78 -6.01 -2.92 11.39
C ASN A 78 -5.97 -4.03 10.32
N LEU A 79 -6.50 -3.73 9.14
CA LEU A 79 -6.31 -4.51 7.93
C LEU A 79 -5.27 -3.80 7.06
N PHE A 80 -4.22 -4.50 6.65
CA PHE A 80 -3.25 -4.02 5.67
C PHE A 80 -3.39 -4.84 4.39
N LEU A 81 -3.66 -4.17 3.27
CA LEU A 81 -3.87 -4.77 1.97
C LEU A 81 -2.64 -4.51 1.09
N PHE A 82 -2.02 -5.60 0.63
CA PHE A 82 -0.88 -5.54 -0.28
C PHE A 82 -1.25 -6.21 -1.61
N GLY A 83 -1.40 -5.41 -2.65
CA GLY A 83 -1.56 -5.90 -4.02
C GLY A 83 -0.25 -6.48 -4.56
N PRO A 84 0.84 -5.69 -4.63
CA PRO A 84 2.14 -6.16 -5.10
C PRO A 84 2.69 -7.31 -4.26
N GLU A 85 3.55 -8.14 -4.85
CA GLU A 85 4.19 -9.26 -4.15
C GLU A 85 5.36 -8.75 -3.29
N ILE A 86 5.03 -8.13 -2.15
CA ILE A 86 6.01 -7.42 -1.29
C ILE A 86 7.07 -8.33 -0.66
N THR A 87 6.91 -9.65 -0.72
CA THR A 87 7.82 -10.67 -0.18
C THR A 87 8.39 -11.61 -1.24
N ASN A 88 8.14 -11.36 -2.54
CA ASN A 88 8.43 -12.31 -3.63
C ASN A 88 9.84 -12.91 -3.55
N ARG A 89 9.93 -14.21 -3.28
CA ARG A 89 11.19 -14.99 -3.22
C ARG A 89 12.30 -14.38 -2.35
N GLY A 90 11.96 -13.52 -1.39
CA GLY A 90 12.97 -12.87 -0.57
C GLY A 90 13.85 -11.85 -1.33
N GLN A 91 13.45 -11.38 -2.51
CA GLN A 91 14.24 -10.45 -3.33
C GLN A 91 13.86 -8.95 -3.24
N PRO A 92 12.59 -8.54 -3.04
CA PRO A 92 12.23 -7.13 -3.12
C PRO A 92 12.51 -6.42 -1.79
N HIS A 93 13.78 -6.21 -1.47
CA HIS A 93 14.24 -5.55 -0.24
C HIS A 93 13.60 -4.17 -0.01
N GLY A 94 13.28 -3.46 -1.10
CA GLY A 94 12.61 -2.15 -1.03
C GLY A 94 11.18 -2.21 -0.48
N THR A 95 10.49 -3.35 -0.58
CA THR A 95 9.10 -3.50 -0.13
C THR A 95 8.95 -4.28 1.18
N PHE A 96 10.01 -4.91 1.71
CA PHE A 96 9.94 -5.62 3.00
C PHE A 96 9.55 -4.75 4.17
N LYS A 97 9.86 -3.45 4.10
CA LYS A 97 9.45 -2.49 5.12
C LYS A 97 7.94 -2.46 5.32
N PHE A 98 7.13 -2.62 4.27
CA PHE A 98 5.68 -2.73 4.42
C PHE A 98 5.28 -3.89 5.34
N LEU A 99 5.88 -5.07 5.15
CA LEU A 99 5.60 -6.24 5.97
C LEU A 99 6.01 -6.00 7.43
N PHE A 100 7.25 -5.56 7.66
CA PHE A 100 7.76 -5.38 9.01
C PHE A 100 7.09 -4.23 9.76
N ASN A 101 6.81 -3.11 9.08
CA ASN A 101 6.01 -2.03 9.64
C ASN A 101 4.60 -2.53 9.98
N GLY A 102 3.97 -3.34 9.11
CA GLY A 102 2.67 -3.94 9.38
C GLY A 102 2.67 -4.85 10.62
N ILE A 103 3.66 -5.73 10.75
CA ILE A 103 3.82 -6.59 11.94
C ILE A 103 4.04 -5.74 13.19
N TYR A 104 4.90 -4.72 13.12
CA TYR A 104 5.15 -3.81 14.23
C TYR A 104 3.87 -3.09 14.67
N LEU A 105 3.10 -2.56 13.71
CA LEU A 105 1.84 -1.86 13.95
C LEU A 105 0.73 -2.77 14.50
N ALA A 106 0.77 -4.07 14.20
CA ALA A 106 -0.18 -5.03 14.76
C ALA A 106 -0.06 -5.15 16.30
N GLY A 107 1.13 -4.86 16.86
CA GLY A 107 1.35 -4.82 18.31
C GLY A 107 0.99 -3.49 18.98
N VAL A 108 0.74 -2.43 18.20
CA VAL A 108 0.48 -1.09 18.74
C VAL A 108 -0.98 -0.98 19.18
N ARG A 109 -1.22 -0.90 20.48
CA ARG A 109 -2.53 -0.51 21.02
C ARG A 109 -2.69 0.99 20.89
N THR A 110 -3.72 1.43 20.18
CA THR A 110 -4.13 2.85 20.18
C THR A 110 -4.61 3.18 21.58
N GLN A 111 -3.77 3.84 22.38
CA GLN A 111 -4.16 4.33 23.70
C GLN A 111 -4.99 5.59 23.47
N THR A 112 -6.31 5.48 23.67
CA THR A 112 -7.18 6.66 23.71
C THR A 112 -6.73 7.51 24.90
N ARG A 113 -5.95 8.57 24.65
CA ARG A 113 -5.71 9.59 25.66
C ARG A 113 -7.02 10.30 25.92
N LEU A 114 -7.70 9.92 27.00
CA LEU A 114 -8.66 10.79 27.65
C LEU A 114 -7.84 11.96 28.21
N ILE A 115 -7.91 13.11 27.54
CA ILE A 115 -7.39 14.35 28.09
C ILE A 115 -8.39 14.78 29.18
N PRO A 116 -7.94 15.12 30.40
CA PRO A 116 -8.81 15.57 31.49
C PRO A 116 -9.46 16.92 31.21
#